data_AF-A0A8X6FCU1-F1
#
_entry.id   AF-A0A8X6FCU1-F1
#
_cell.length_a   1.000
_cell.length_b   1.000
_cell.length_c   1.000
_cell.angle_alpha   90.00
_cell.angle_beta   90.00
_cell.angle_gamma   90.00
#
_symmetry.space_group_name_H-M   'P 1'
#
loop_
_entity.id
_entity.type
_entity.pdbx_description
1 polymer ?
#
loop_
_entity_poly.entity_id
_entity_poly.type
_entity_poly.pdbx_seq_one_letter_code
_entity_poly.pdbx_strand_id
1 'polypeptide(L)'
;MPHPEKENPAPTSSFICPVCDKNGSTIHGLIRHLKMHASYGKDDAAPSTSNENNTRRTGYAGYNLKELQKNELKFKCVLMCKNSKASNTGIVTEEKNFKTKNNIILTQTNISQLYYSIVDKLLAQTADFQEKESGWSLYSILYLEIRVKKFNPLHISSFIDLPAIIKKDSSCDKCSK
;
A
#
# COMPACT_ATOMS: atom_id res chain seq x y z
N MET A 1 33.35 -2.11 -44.81
CA MET A 1 32.00 -2.72 -44.74
C MET A 1 31.62 -2.80 -43.27
N PRO A 2 30.62 -2.04 -42.80
CA PRO A 2 30.16 -2.13 -41.42
C PRO A 2 29.17 -3.30 -41.26
N HIS A 3 29.38 -4.10 -40.22
CA HIS A 3 28.48 -5.18 -39.80
C HIS A 3 27.14 -4.61 -39.29
N PRO A 4 26.00 -5.31 -39.49
CA PRO A 4 24.73 -4.89 -38.94
C PRO A 4 24.69 -5.14 -37.43
N GLU A 5 24.41 -4.09 -36.67
CA GLU A 5 24.06 -4.15 -35.25
C GLU A 5 22.76 -4.97 -35.08
N LYS A 6 22.82 -5.99 -34.22
CA LYS A 6 21.65 -6.80 -33.87
C LYS A 6 20.73 -5.97 -32.98
N GLU A 7 19.52 -5.73 -33.45
CA GLU A 7 18.44 -5.17 -32.64
C GLU A 7 18.22 -6.03 -31.37
N ASN A 8 18.32 -5.38 -30.22
CA ASN A 8 18.10 -5.98 -28.92
C ASN A 8 16.57 -6.08 -28.67
N PRO A 9 15.97 -7.26 -28.45
CA PRO A 9 14.52 -7.36 -28.28
C PRO A 9 14.06 -6.66 -26.99
N ALA A 10 12.93 -5.95 -27.09
CA ALA A 10 12.33 -5.20 -26.00
C ALA A 10 12.15 -6.07 -24.73
N PRO A 11 12.38 -5.51 -23.52
CA PRO A 11 12.20 -6.26 -22.29
C PRO A 11 10.71 -6.57 -22.10
N THR A 12 10.32 -7.82 -22.37
CA THR A 12 9.00 -8.32 -22.00
C THR A 12 8.96 -8.39 -20.48
N SER A 13 8.42 -7.36 -19.82
CA SER A 13 8.24 -7.35 -18.38
C SER A 13 7.25 -8.45 -17.98
N SER A 14 7.76 -9.63 -17.65
CA SER A 14 6.97 -10.75 -17.17
C SER A 14 6.73 -10.57 -15.67
N PHE A 15 5.47 -10.45 -15.27
CA PHE A 15 5.09 -10.31 -13.87
C PHE A 15 4.84 -11.71 -13.28
N ILE A 16 5.65 -12.13 -12.32
CA ILE A 16 5.60 -13.50 -11.76
C ILE A 16 4.87 -13.50 -10.42
N CYS A 17 3.96 -14.47 -10.23
CA CYS A 17 3.34 -14.69 -8.93
C CYS A 17 4.32 -15.32 -7.93
N PRO A 18 4.57 -14.70 -6.77
CA PRO A 18 5.49 -15.23 -5.76
C PRO A 18 4.95 -16.45 -4.99
N VAL A 19 3.68 -16.82 -5.18
CA VAL A 19 3.04 -17.94 -4.46
C VAL A 19 3.03 -19.23 -5.29
N CYS A 20 2.90 -19.11 -6.62
CA CYS A 20 2.75 -20.27 -7.49
C CYS A 20 3.46 -20.14 -8.84
N ASP A 21 4.40 -19.20 -8.96
CA ASP A 21 5.25 -18.95 -10.13
C ASP A 21 4.50 -18.78 -11.48
N LYS A 22 3.23 -18.37 -11.43
CA LYS A 22 2.45 -18.09 -12.65
C LYS A 22 2.90 -16.77 -13.26
N ASN A 23 3.27 -16.82 -14.54
CA ASN A 23 3.57 -15.63 -15.33
C ASN A 23 2.28 -14.93 -15.80
N GLY A 24 2.15 -13.66 -15.45
CA GLY A 24 1.19 -12.73 -16.01
C GLY A 24 1.85 -11.85 -17.07
N SER A 25 1.20 -11.71 -18.21
CA SER A 25 1.59 -10.75 -19.25
C SER A 25 1.31 -9.30 -18.87
N THR A 26 0.50 -9.07 -17.83
CA THR A 26 0.14 -7.74 -17.33
C THR A 26 0.12 -7.72 -15.81
N ILE A 27 0.46 -6.56 -15.24
CA ILE A 27 0.37 -6.32 -13.79
C ILE A 27 -1.07 -6.49 -13.26
N HIS A 28 -2.08 -6.13 -14.06
CA HIS A 28 -3.50 -6.34 -13.72
C HIS A 28 -3.84 -7.84 -13.62
N GLY A 29 -3.32 -8.66 -14.55
CA GLY A 29 -3.46 -10.11 -14.49
C GLY A 29 -2.83 -10.70 -13.23
N LEU A 30 -1.64 -10.22 -12.86
CA LEU A 30 -0.96 -10.63 -11.62
C LEU A 30 -1.75 -10.21 -10.36
N ILE A 31 -2.24 -8.96 -10.28
CA ILE A 31 -3.02 -8.48 -9.13
C ILE A 31 -4.32 -9.28 -8.99
N ARG A 32 -5.04 -9.51 -10.09
CA ARG A 32 -6.25 -10.37 -10.09
C ARG A 32 -5.93 -11.78 -9.61
N HIS A 33 -4.81 -12.34 -10.07
CA HIS A 33 -4.37 -13.66 -9.68
C HIS A 33 -4.00 -13.72 -8.18
N LEU A 34 -3.33 -12.70 -7.63
CA LEU A 34 -3.01 -12.59 -6.21
C LEU A 34 -4.27 -12.49 -5.34
N LYS A 35 -5.33 -11.83 -5.81
CA LYS A 35 -6.62 -11.80 -5.11
C LYS A 35 -7.24 -13.20 -4.94
N MET A 36 -6.95 -14.16 -5.83
CA MET A 36 -7.41 -15.55 -5.69
C MET A 36 -6.69 -16.31 -4.57
N HIS A 37 -5.44 -15.95 -4.27
CA HIS A 37 -4.71 -16.50 -3.12
C HIS A 37 -5.23 -15.93 -1.79
N ALA A 38 -5.70 -14.68 -1.79
CA ALA A 38 -6.26 -14.04 -0.61
C ALA A 38 -7.61 -14.65 -0.15
N SER A 39 -8.32 -15.38 -1.02
CA SER A 39 -9.61 -16.02 -0.71
C SER A 39 -9.53 -17.45 -0.16
N TYR A 40 -8.34 -18.08 -0.18
CA TYR A 40 -8.16 -19.48 0.27
C TYR A 40 -7.65 -19.63 1.72
N GLY A 41 -7.71 -18.56 2.51
CA GLY A 41 -7.20 -18.52 3.88
C GLY A 41 -8.25 -18.75 4.97
N LYS A 42 -9.26 -19.59 4.73
CA LYS A 42 -10.18 -20.06 5.77
C LYS A 42 -10.46 -21.55 5.59
N ASP A 43 -10.14 -22.26 6.66
CA ASP A 43 -10.66 -23.55 7.10
C ASP A 43 -9.93 -24.83 6.60
N ASP A 44 -9.57 -25.63 7.61
CA ASP A 44 -9.21 -27.05 7.63
C ASP A 44 -7.75 -27.50 7.47
N ALA A 45 -7.36 -28.26 8.49
CA ALA A 45 -6.07 -28.89 8.70
C ALA A 45 -5.99 -30.28 8.03
N ALA A 46 -4.73 -30.70 7.83
CA ALA A 46 -4.21 -32.08 7.74
C ALA A 46 -3.99 -32.70 6.33
N PRO A 47 -3.19 -33.78 6.21
CA PRO A 47 -1.73 -33.76 6.41
C PRO A 47 -0.94 -34.54 5.32
N SER A 48 0.40 -34.37 5.36
CA SER A 48 1.45 -35.29 4.83
C SER A 48 1.67 -35.24 3.29
N THR A 49 2.85 -35.35 2.70
CA THR A 49 4.19 -35.85 3.07
C THR A 49 5.27 -35.22 2.16
N SER A 50 6.50 -35.13 2.69
CA SER A 50 7.80 -35.07 1.98
C SER A 50 8.01 -34.05 0.84
N ASN A 51 8.67 -32.92 1.14
CA ASN A 51 10.13 -32.84 1.09
C ASN A 51 10.61 -31.49 1.63
N GLU A 52 11.58 -31.55 2.54
CA GLU A 52 12.34 -30.39 2.95
C GLU A 52 13.17 -29.89 1.76
N ASN A 53 13.37 -28.57 1.70
CA ASN A 53 14.28 -27.83 0.83
C ASN A 53 13.70 -27.26 -0.47
N ASN A 54 12.84 -26.25 -0.36
CA ASN A 54 12.92 -25.12 -1.30
C ASN A 54 12.42 -23.81 -0.69
N THR A 55 13.11 -23.33 0.35
CA THR A 55 12.98 -21.94 0.81
C THR A 55 13.68 -21.02 -0.20
N ARG A 56 13.08 -20.86 -1.38
CA ARG A 56 13.46 -19.81 -2.33
C ARG A 56 12.95 -18.48 -1.81
N ARG A 57 13.83 -17.84 -1.03
CA ARG A 57 13.89 -16.43 -0.66
C ARG A 57 13.01 -15.53 -1.54
N THR A 58 11.81 -15.20 -1.07
CA THR A 58 11.21 -13.90 -1.37
C THR A 58 11.90 -12.91 -0.44
N GLY A 59 12.78 -12.07 -0.99
CA GLY A 59 13.65 -11.14 -0.25
C GLY A 59 12.93 -9.95 0.39
N TYR A 60 11.66 -10.10 0.77
CA TYR A 60 11.01 -9.17 1.70
C TYR A 60 11.30 -9.73 3.08
N ALA A 61 12.35 -9.22 3.73
CA ALA A 61 12.56 -9.42 5.16
C ALA A 61 11.20 -9.22 5.83
N GLY A 62 10.65 -10.28 6.41
CA GLY A 62 9.31 -10.29 6.96
C GLY A 62 9.25 -9.28 8.09
N TYR A 63 8.88 -8.04 7.77
CA TYR A 63 8.52 -7.05 8.77
C TYR A 63 7.41 -7.70 9.58
N ASN A 64 7.63 -7.89 10.87
CA ASN A 64 6.64 -8.53 11.69
C ASN A 64 5.43 -7.60 11.72
N LEU A 65 4.33 -7.99 11.08
CA LEU A 65 3.13 -7.16 10.93
C LEU A 65 2.63 -6.63 12.29
N LYS A 66 2.91 -7.40 13.35
CA LYS A 66 2.64 -7.06 14.75
C LYS A 66 3.47 -5.86 15.26
N GLU A 67 4.69 -5.67 14.76
CA GLU A 67 5.56 -4.54 15.13
C GLU A 67 5.08 -3.22 14.51
N LEU A 68 4.54 -3.24 13.29
CA LEU A 68 3.93 -2.07 12.66
C LEU A 68 2.66 -1.62 13.41
N GLN A 69 1.89 -2.59 13.89
CA GLN A 69 0.70 -2.40 14.72
C GLN A 69 1.02 -1.83 16.11
N LYS A 70 2.14 -2.23 16.72
CA LYS A 70 2.59 -1.76 18.04
C LYS A 70 3.01 -0.29 18.06
N ASN A 71 3.43 0.24 16.92
CA ASN A 71 4.05 1.57 16.83
C ASN A 71 3.08 2.72 16.52
N GLU A 72 1.76 2.45 16.46
CA GLU A 72 0.70 3.42 16.14
C GLU A 72 1.14 4.41 15.05
N LEU A 73 0.98 4.04 13.79
CA LEU A 73 1.61 4.74 12.68
C LEU A 73 0.59 5.54 11.88
N LYS A 74 0.96 6.76 11.50
CA LYS A 74 0.24 7.57 10.53
C LYS A 74 1.05 7.63 9.25
N PHE A 75 0.48 7.18 8.13
CA PHE A 75 1.18 7.19 6.86
C PHE A 75 0.37 7.78 5.72
N LYS A 76 1.07 8.22 4.69
CA LYS A 76 0.52 8.77 3.45
C LYS A 76 1.30 8.19 2.26
N CYS A 77 0.58 7.73 1.26
CA CYS A 77 1.16 7.24 0.02
C CYS A 77 1.07 8.33 -1.06
N VAL A 78 2.14 8.51 -1.82
CA VAL A 78 2.21 9.40 -2.98
C VAL A 78 2.77 8.60 -4.16
N LEU A 79 1.93 8.37 -5.16
CA LEU A 79 2.30 7.72 -6.40
C LEU A 79 2.63 8.79 -7.44
N MET A 80 3.84 8.77 -7.98
CA MET A 80 4.27 9.66 -9.05
C MET A 80 4.40 8.85 -10.34
N CYS A 81 3.72 9.31 -11.39
CA CYS A 81 3.64 8.64 -12.68
C CYS A 81 3.87 9.63 -13.81
N LYS A 82 4.44 9.14 -14.90
CA LYS A 82 4.48 9.83 -16.19
C LYS A 82 3.34 9.31 -17.05
N ASN A 83 2.53 10.22 -17.58
CA ASN A 83 1.45 9.92 -18.52
C ASN A 83 1.84 10.47 -19.89
N SER A 84 1.32 9.85 -20.94
CA SER A 84 1.54 10.27 -22.32
C SER A 84 0.21 10.48 -23.04
N LYS A 85 0.17 11.45 -23.94
CA LYS A 85 -0.96 11.74 -24.82
C LYS A 85 -0.46 11.96 -26.25
N ALA A 86 -1.15 11.38 -27.21
CA ALA A 86 -0.89 11.63 -28.62
C ALA A 86 -1.43 13.03 -29.00
N SER A 87 -0.59 13.82 -29.67
CA SER A 87 -0.92 15.13 -30.22
C SER A 87 -0.57 15.15 -31.71
N ASN A 88 -1.04 16.16 -32.43
CA ASN A 88 -0.77 16.35 -33.87
C ASN A 88 0.73 16.52 -34.18
N THR A 89 1.54 16.85 -33.18
CA THR A 89 2.99 17.08 -33.30
C THR A 89 3.85 15.97 -32.68
N GLY A 90 3.24 14.90 -32.15
CA GLY A 90 3.95 13.78 -31.53
C GLY A 90 3.37 13.33 -30.19
N ILE A 91 4.17 12.60 -29.41
CA ILE A 91 3.78 12.11 -28.07
C ILE A 91 4.18 13.15 -27.03
N VAL A 92 3.19 13.74 -26.35
CA VAL A 92 3.40 14.64 -25.22
C VAL A 92 3.42 13.81 -23.94
N THR A 93 4.37 14.06 -23.04
CA THR A 93 4.43 13.39 -21.75
C THR A 93 4.38 14.37 -20.58
N GLU A 94 3.60 14.05 -19.55
CA GLU A 94 3.41 14.88 -18.35
C GLU A 94 3.55 14.02 -17.08
N GLU A 95 4.10 14.60 -16.02
CA GLU A 95 4.18 13.97 -14.71
C GLU A 95 2.98 14.31 -13.83
N LYS A 96 2.32 13.29 -13.27
CA LYS A 96 1.18 13.42 -12.37
C LYS A 96 1.46 12.72 -11.05
N ASN A 97 0.95 13.29 -9.97
CA ASN A 97 1.06 12.74 -8.63
C ASN A 97 -0.33 12.42 -8.05
N PHE A 98 -0.53 11.18 -7.61
CA PHE A 98 -1.73 10.68 -6.97
C PHE A 98 -1.45 10.46 -5.49
N LYS A 99 -2.29 11.02 -4.62
CA LYS A 99 -2.04 11.07 -3.18
C LYS A 99 -3.17 10.42 -2.42
N THR A 100 -2.83 9.58 -1.45
CA THR A 100 -3.83 9.07 -0.50
C THR A 100 -4.05 10.05 0.65
N LYS A 101 -5.21 9.89 1.31
CA LYS A 101 -5.45 10.52 2.62
C LYS A 101 -4.50 9.91 3.66
N ASN A 102 -4.33 10.60 4.78
CA ASN A 102 -3.57 10.04 5.89
C ASN A 102 -4.30 8.80 6.43
N ASN A 103 -3.60 7.67 6.48
CA ASN A 103 -4.08 6.42 7.04
C ASN A 103 -3.41 6.18 8.39
N ILE A 104 -4.13 5.59 9.33
CA ILE A 104 -3.64 5.28 10.66
C ILE A 104 -3.64 3.76 10.83
N ILE A 105 -2.52 3.22 11.30
CA ILE A 105 -2.36 1.82 11.67
C ILE A 105 -2.36 1.76 13.18
N LEU A 106 -3.39 1.13 13.74
CA LEU A 106 -3.51 0.79 15.15
C LEU A 106 -3.35 -0.73 15.30
N THR A 107 -3.22 -1.21 16.55
CA THR A 107 -3.12 -2.65 16.84
C THR A 107 -4.27 -3.48 16.25
N GLN A 108 -5.46 -2.91 16.22
CA GLN A 108 -6.68 -3.54 15.69
C GLN A 108 -6.86 -3.38 14.17
N THR A 109 -5.98 -2.63 13.48
CA THR A 109 -6.15 -2.36 12.05
C THR A 109 -5.78 -3.61 11.24
N ASN A 110 -6.71 -4.07 10.40
CA ASN A 110 -6.43 -5.09 9.39
C ASN A 110 -5.60 -4.49 8.25
N ILE A 111 -4.29 -4.75 8.26
CA ILE A 111 -3.35 -4.16 7.31
C ILE A 111 -3.58 -4.68 5.88
N SER A 112 -3.99 -5.94 5.71
CA SER A 112 -4.30 -6.49 4.39
C SER A 112 -5.48 -5.74 3.73
N GLN A 113 -6.56 -5.53 4.48
CA GLN A 113 -7.71 -4.76 3.99
C GLN A 113 -7.36 -3.31 3.71
N LEU A 114 -6.54 -2.68 4.57
CA LEU A 114 -6.06 -1.32 4.37
C LEU A 114 -5.22 -1.19 3.10
N TYR A 115 -4.33 -2.16 2.85
CA TYR A 115 -3.52 -2.23 1.64
C TYR A 115 -4.40 -2.26 0.38
N TYR A 116 -5.36 -3.19 0.31
CA TYR A 116 -6.26 -3.27 -0.84
C TYR A 116 -7.06 -1.97 -1.05
N SER A 117 -7.58 -1.37 0.02
CA SER A 117 -8.29 -0.09 -0.06
C SER A 117 -7.43 1.04 -0.61
N ILE A 118 -6.14 1.07 -0.25
CA ILE A 118 -5.20 2.08 -0.73
C ILE A 118 -4.88 1.87 -2.20
N VAL A 119 -4.61 0.62 -2.60
CA VAL A 119 -4.34 0.26 -3.99
C VAL A 119 -5.55 0.61 -4.86
N ASP A 120 -6.75 0.18 -4.48
CA ASP A 120 -7.98 0.44 -5.24
C ASP A 120 -8.24 1.96 -5.37
N LYS A 121 -7.95 2.76 -4.33
CA LYS A 121 -8.05 4.24 -4.42
C LYS A 121 -7.07 4.87 -5.39
N LEU A 122 -5.80 4.44 -5.37
CA LEU A 122 -4.80 4.96 -6.29
C LEU A 122 -5.11 4.58 -7.74
N LEU A 123 -5.60 3.35 -7.95
CA LEU A 123 -6.06 2.88 -9.25
C LEU A 123 -7.26 3.69 -9.74
N ALA A 124 -8.27 3.89 -8.89
CA ALA A 124 -9.43 4.70 -9.24
C ALA A 124 -9.04 6.14 -9.60
N GLN A 125 -8.16 6.79 -8.82
CA GLN A 125 -7.67 8.13 -9.14
C GLN A 125 -6.92 8.19 -10.49
N THR A 126 -6.17 7.14 -10.81
CA THR A 126 -5.44 7.05 -12.08
C THR A 126 -6.40 6.81 -13.26
N ALA A 127 -7.40 5.95 -13.08
CA ALA A 127 -8.43 5.69 -14.09
C ALA A 127 -9.28 6.94 -14.36
N ASP A 128 -9.74 7.62 -13.30
CA ASP A 128 -10.45 8.89 -13.38
C ASP A 128 -9.67 9.94 -14.17
N PHE A 129 -8.35 10.01 -13.98
CA PHE A 129 -7.48 10.93 -14.72
C PHE A 129 -7.41 10.58 -16.21
N GLN A 130 -7.28 9.31 -16.55
CA GLN A 130 -7.27 8.84 -17.94
C GLN A 130 -8.60 9.11 -18.66
N GLU A 131 -9.72 8.91 -17.95
CA GLU A 131 -11.07 9.13 -18.49
C GLU A 131 -11.40 10.62 -18.63
N LYS A 132 -11.14 11.43 -17.58
CA LYS A 132 -11.54 12.85 -17.55
C LYS A 132 -10.65 13.75 -18.40
N GLU A 133 -9.35 13.50 -18.48
CA GLU A 133 -8.43 14.38 -19.21
C GLU A 133 -8.27 13.99 -20.71
N SER A 134 -9.04 13.00 -21.19
CA SER A 134 -9.19 12.58 -22.59
C SER A 134 -7.86 12.35 -23.34
N GLY A 135 -7.48 11.08 -23.50
CA GLY A 135 -6.32 10.69 -24.32
C GLY A 135 -4.99 10.64 -23.56
N TRP A 136 -5.00 10.83 -22.23
CA TRP A 136 -3.84 10.51 -21.40
C TRP A 136 -3.84 9.03 -21.06
N SER A 137 -2.69 8.39 -21.22
CA SER A 137 -2.46 7.00 -20.82
C SER A 137 -1.23 6.93 -19.92
N LEU A 138 -1.24 6.02 -18.96
CA LEU A 138 -0.07 5.78 -18.11
C LEU A 138 1.09 5.30 -18.96
N TYR A 139 2.20 6.05 -18.94
CA TYR A 139 3.42 5.71 -19.67
C TYR A 139 4.40 4.95 -18.77
N SER A 140 4.69 5.50 -17.58
CA SER A 140 5.58 4.86 -16.61
C SER A 140 5.25 5.27 -15.18
N ILE A 141 5.52 4.37 -14.23
CA ILE A 141 5.53 4.71 -12.81
C ILE A 141 6.93 5.22 -12.47
N LEU A 142 7.04 6.42 -11.90
CA LEU A 142 8.32 7.00 -11.51
C LEU A 142 8.72 6.49 -10.13
N TYR A 143 7.86 6.69 -9.13
CA TYR A 143 8.09 6.18 -7.78
C TYR A 143 6.80 6.14 -6.95
N LEU A 144 6.82 5.32 -5.91
CA LEU A 144 5.83 5.31 -4.84
C LEU A 144 6.51 5.72 -3.54
N GLU A 145 6.13 6.88 -3.01
CA GLU A 145 6.65 7.41 -1.75
C GLU A 145 5.67 7.07 -0.61
N ILE A 146 6.16 6.42 0.44
CA ILE A 146 5.39 6.14 1.66
C ILE A 146 5.94 7.01 2.79
N ARG A 147 5.20 8.06 3.15
CA ARG A 147 5.55 8.96 4.25
C ARG A 147 4.98 8.40 5.55
N VAL A 148 5.82 7.88 6.44
CA VAL A 148 5.41 7.35 7.75
C VAL A 148 5.76 8.34 8.85
N LYS A 149 4.85 8.53 9.79
CA LYS A 149 5.02 9.33 11.01
C LYS A 149 4.46 8.55 12.19
N LYS A 150 5.00 8.78 13.38
CA LYS A 150 4.38 8.30 14.62
C LYS A 150 3.01 8.98 14.79
N PHE A 151 1.96 8.21 15.01
CA PHE A 151 0.65 8.73 15.35
C PHE A 151 0.65 9.11 16.83
N ASN A 152 0.27 10.35 17.13
CA ASN A 152 0.06 10.80 18.50
C ASN A 152 -1.43 11.11 18.66
N PRO A 153 -2.22 10.20 19.28
CA PRO A 153 -3.65 10.44 19.50
C PRO A 153 -3.90 11.61 20.46
N LEU A 154 -2.92 11.96 21.29
CA LEU A 154 -3.00 12.96 22.36
C LEU A 154 -2.25 14.26 22.02
N HIS A 155 -2.31 14.74 20.78
CA HIS A 155 -1.91 16.13 20.49
C HIS A 155 -3.01 17.10 20.97
N ILE A 156 -3.35 17.02 22.25
CA ILE A 156 -4.23 17.92 22.99
C ILE A 156 -3.29 18.72 23.89
N SER A 157 -2.88 19.89 23.42
CA SER A 157 -2.41 20.97 24.31
C SER A 157 -3.60 21.69 24.97
N SER A 158 -4.83 21.25 24.69
CA SER A 158 -6.05 21.77 25.30
C SER A 158 -6.21 21.14 26.67
N PHE A 159 -5.86 21.88 27.71
CA PHE A 159 -6.33 21.61 29.06
C PHE A 159 -7.86 21.50 29.02
N ILE A 160 -8.40 20.30 29.17
CA ILE A 160 -9.83 20.09 29.37
C ILE A 160 -10.05 20.33 30.86
N ASP A 161 -10.64 21.48 31.17
CA ASP A 161 -10.99 21.82 32.53
C ASP A 161 -11.86 20.72 33.15
N LEU A 162 -11.45 20.21 34.31
CA LEU A 162 -12.17 19.13 34.98
C LEU A 162 -13.61 19.59 35.24
N PRO A 163 -14.65 18.86 34.79
CA PRO A 163 -16.04 19.23 35.03
C PRO A 163 -16.30 19.49 36.52
N ALA A 164 -17.10 20.51 36.84
CA ALA A 164 -17.32 20.97 38.22
C ALA A 164 -17.88 19.88 39.15
N ILE A 165 -18.57 18.87 38.58
CA ILE A 165 -19.11 17.71 39.29
C ILE A 165 -18.01 16.86 39.95
N ILE A 166 -16.83 16.77 39.33
CA ILE A 166 -15.71 15.96 39.82
C ILE A 166 -14.71 16.78 40.65
N LYS A 167 -14.66 18.11 40.45
CA LYS A 167 -13.85 19.03 41.28
C LYS A 167 -14.35 19.13 42.74
N LYS A 168 -15.60 18.73 43.02
CA LYS A 168 -16.25 18.98 44.32
C LYS A 168 -16.30 17.78 45.27
N ASP A 169 -15.73 16.64 44.89
CA ASP A 169 -15.69 15.43 45.73
C ASP A 169 -14.32 15.20 46.36
N SER A 170 -13.76 16.26 46.96
CA SER A 170 -12.66 16.16 47.93
C SER A 170 -13.23 15.93 49.34
N SER A 171 -14.17 14.99 49.49
CA SER A 171 -14.71 14.58 50.78
C SER A 171 -13.92 13.38 51.33
N CYS A 172 -12.65 13.61 51.67
CA CYS A 172 -11.93 12.76 52.61
C CYS A 172 -10.99 13.63 53.46
N ASP A 173 -11.57 14.35 54.42
CA ASP A 173 -10.80 15.06 55.47
C ASP A 173 -11.58 15.06 56.80
N LYS A 174 -12.21 13.94 57.17
CA LYS A 174 -12.74 13.73 58.53
C LYS A 174 -12.38 12.35 59.07
N CYS A 175 -11.07 12.12 59.19
CA CYS A 175 -10.54 11.19 60.18
C CYS A 175 -9.27 11.79 60.77
N SER A 176 -9.41 12.53 61.88
CA SER A 176 -8.50 12.45 63.04
C SER A 176 -8.80 13.53 64.09
N LYS A 177 -9.13 13.03 65.28
CA LYS A 177 -9.08 13.60 66.64
C LYS A 177 -10.14 14.62 67.05
#